data_AF-A0A154QK29-F1
#
_entry.id   AF-A0A154QK29-F1
#
_cell.length_a   1.000
_cell.length_b   1.000
_cell.length_c   1.000
_cell.angle_alpha   90.00
_cell.angle_beta   90.00
_cell.angle_gamma   90.00
#
_symmetry.space_group_name_H-M   'P 1'
#
loop_
_entity.id
_entity.type
_entity.pdbx_description
1 polymer ?
#
loop_
_entity_poly.entity_id
_entity_poly.type
_entity_poly.pdbx_seq_one_letter_code
_entity_poly.pdbx_strand_id
1 'polypeptide(L)'
;MLLGAWLALLPTQSASAMPEFARRYNLSCAACHSAFPRLNKFGEVFVKNNMRLPNWMETADQLGDDRLALPDHVPLAIRAQAYVQARQGKAIDPVSGARQSATTDFQSPYLLKLLSSAPLSKDIT
;
A
#
# COMPACT_ATOMS: atom_id res chain seq x y z
N MET A 1 3.79 36.35 9.13
CA MET A 1 4.15 35.15 9.94
C MET A 1 2.89 34.35 10.33
N LEU A 2 1.95 34.09 9.41
CA LEU A 2 0.67 33.41 9.70
C LEU A 2 0.41 32.16 8.84
N LEU A 3 1.38 31.73 8.02
CA LEU A 3 1.28 30.53 7.18
C LEU A 3 1.60 29.23 7.93
N GLY A 4 2.23 29.30 9.11
CA GLY A 4 2.66 28.11 9.87
C GLY A 4 1.55 27.40 10.64
N ALA A 5 0.44 28.09 10.95
CA ALA A 5 -0.60 27.55 11.84
C ALA A 5 -1.57 26.58 11.14
N TRP A 6 -1.65 26.59 9.80
CA TRP A 6 -2.58 25.73 9.05
C TRP A 6 -2.04 24.35 8.71
N LEU A 7 -0.73 24.11 8.86
CA LEU A 7 -0.12 22.81 8.57
C LEU A 7 -0.35 21.77 9.68
N ALA A 8 -0.89 22.19 10.84
CA ALA A 8 -1.13 21.34 11.99
C ALA A 8 -2.50 20.61 11.96
N LEU A 9 -3.37 20.91 10.98
CA LEU A 9 -4.71 20.32 10.87
C LEU A 9 -4.84 19.20 9.83
N LEU A 10 -3.73 18.77 9.20
CA LEU A 10 -3.76 17.58 8.35
C LEU A 10 -3.97 16.35 9.25
N PRO A 11 -5.09 15.60 9.09
CA PRO A 11 -5.26 14.36 9.83
C PRO A 11 -4.07 13.45 9.50
N THR A 12 -3.36 12.99 10.53
CA THR A 12 -2.35 11.94 10.42
C THR A 12 -3.08 10.66 10.03
N GLN A 13 -3.33 10.51 8.73
CA GLN A 13 -4.00 9.34 8.20
C GLN A 13 -3.12 8.14 8.53
N SER A 14 -3.63 7.23 9.36
CA SER A 14 -2.95 5.97 9.65
C SER A 14 -2.74 5.26 8.33
N ALA A 15 -1.51 5.29 7.82
CA ALA A 15 -1.15 4.56 6.62
C ALA A 15 -1.28 3.07 6.95
N SER A 16 -2.35 2.45 6.47
CA SER A 16 -2.52 1.00 6.57
C SER A 16 -1.39 0.35 5.77
N ALA A 17 -0.54 -0.43 6.45
CA ALA A 17 0.36 -1.37 5.80
C ALA A 17 -0.46 -2.30 4.88
N MET A 18 0.18 -3.00 3.93
CA MET A 18 -0.50 -4.09 3.20
C MET A 18 -1.02 -5.09 4.25
N PRO A 19 -2.33 -5.07 4.56
CA PRO A 19 -2.83 -5.71 5.77
C PRO A 19 -2.86 -7.23 5.61
N GLU A 20 -2.74 -7.72 4.37
CA GLU A 20 -2.77 -9.12 4.04
C GLU A 20 -1.71 -9.96 4.78
N PHE A 21 -0.46 -9.52 4.79
CA PHE A 21 0.61 -10.28 5.43
C PHE A 21 0.50 -10.27 6.95
N ALA A 22 0.13 -9.13 7.53
CA ALA A 22 -0.08 -9.01 8.98
C ALA A 22 -1.27 -9.86 9.45
N ARG A 23 -2.37 -9.88 8.68
CA ARG A 23 -3.55 -10.70 8.97
C ARG A 23 -3.28 -12.19 8.82
N ARG A 24 -2.70 -12.63 7.69
CA ARG A 24 -2.43 -14.05 7.41
C ARG A 24 -1.61 -14.71 8.51
N TYR A 25 -0.55 -14.04 8.96
CA TYR A 25 0.36 -14.60 9.96
C TYR A 25 0.08 -14.11 11.39
N ASN A 26 -0.95 -13.27 11.58
CA ASN A 26 -1.28 -12.64 12.86
C ASN A 26 -0.06 -11.95 13.53
N LEU A 27 0.72 -11.20 12.75
CA LEU A 27 1.93 -10.53 13.22
C LEU A 27 1.71 -9.01 13.32
N SER A 28 2.25 -8.40 14.38
CA SER A 28 2.25 -6.95 14.52
C SER A 28 3.23 -6.28 13.56
N CYS A 29 2.99 -5.00 13.23
CA CYS A 29 3.88 -4.23 12.36
C CYS A 29 5.33 -4.18 12.88
N ALA A 30 5.51 -4.16 14.21
CA ALA A 30 6.81 -4.13 14.87
C ALA A 30 7.61 -5.44 14.69
N ALA A 31 6.95 -6.55 14.36
CA ALA A 31 7.62 -7.80 14.03
C ALA A 31 8.50 -7.63 12.77
N CYS A 32 8.03 -6.88 11.77
CA CYS A 32 8.73 -6.71 10.48
C CYS A 32 9.46 -5.38 10.34
N HIS A 33 9.04 -4.33 11.03
CA HIS A 33 9.53 -2.97 10.84
C HIS A 33 10.33 -2.44 12.04
N SER A 34 11.49 -1.84 11.74
CA SER A 34 12.27 -1.07 12.71
C SER A 34 11.77 0.38 12.82
N ALA A 35 11.33 0.94 11.69
CA ALA A 35 10.59 2.19 11.60
C ALA A 35 9.87 2.18 10.25
N PHE A 36 8.54 2.09 10.23
CA PHE A 36 7.80 1.99 8.97
C PHE A 36 8.18 3.13 7.99
N PRO A 37 8.46 2.83 6.69
CA PRO A 37 8.39 1.53 6.00
C PRO A 37 9.69 0.72 6.02
N ARG A 38 10.73 1.16 6.74
CA ARG A 38 12.02 0.46 6.88
C ARG A 38 11.83 -0.89 7.58
N LEU A 39 12.36 -1.94 6.98
CA LEU A 39 12.34 -3.29 7.55
C LEU A 39 13.39 -3.42 8.66
N ASN A 40 13.16 -4.39 9.54
CA ASN A 40 14.20 -4.94 10.40
C ASN A 40 14.78 -6.22 9.74
N LYS A 41 15.75 -6.88 10.39
CA LYS A 41 16.37 -8.11 9.85
C LYS A 41 15.36 -9.21 9.55
N PHE A 42 14.36 -9.39 10.42
CA PHE A 42 13.29 -10.38 10.20
C PHE A 42 12.46 -10.01 8.96
N GLY A 43 12.03 -8.76 8.84
CA GLY A 43 11.28 -8.26 7.69
C GLY A 43 12.03 -8.41 6.36
N GLU A 44 13.35 -8.19 6.35
CA GLU A 44 14.18 -8.43 5.17
C GLU A 44 14.22 -9.90 4.76
N VAL A 45 14.36 -10.82 5.72
CA VAL A 45 14.33 -12.27 5.47
C VAL A 45 12.95 -12.69 4.97
N PHE A 46 11.88 -12.16 5.57
CA PHE A 46 10.52 -12.45 5.17
C PHE A 46 10.24 -12.04 3.72
N VAL A 47 10.66 -10.83 3.31
CA VAL A 47 10.54 -10.38 1.91
C VAL A 47 11.39 -11.23 0.96
N LYS A 48 12.62 -11.59 1.35
CA LYS A 48 13.50 -12.47 0.55
C LYS A 48 12.94 -13.87 0.37
N ASN A 49 12.14 -14.34 1.32
CA ASN A 49 11.43 -15.62 1.25
C ASN A 49 10.04 -15.50 0.62
N ASN A 50 9.84 -14.53 -0.29
CA ASN A 50 8.58 -14.26 -0.99
C ASN A 50 7.37 -14.12 -0.04
N MET A 51 7.59 -13.48 1.12
CA MET A 51 6.57 -13.25 2.14
C MET A 51 5.95 -14.56 2.68
N ARG A 52 6.76 -15.62 2.75
CA ARG A 52 6.41 -16.93 3.30
C ARG A 52 7.13 -17.18 4.62
N LEU A 53 6.37 -17.55 5.65
CA LEU A 53 6.90 -18.16 6.87
C LEU A 53 6.92 -19.68 6.75
N PRO A 54 7.74 -20.42 7.51
CA PRO A 54 7.80 -21.88 7.42
C PRO A 54 6.43 -22.57 7.58
N ASN A 55 5.57 -22.00 8.41
CA ASN A 55 4.22 -22.50 8.68
C ASN A 55 3.13 -21.94 7.75
N TRP A 56 3.50 -21.33 6.61
CA TRP A 56 2.53 -20.69 5.71
C TRP A 56 1.43 -21.64 5.20
N MET A 57 1.71 -22.94 5.08
CA MET A 57 0.70 -23.93 4.66
C MET A 57 -0.40 -24.15 5.70
N GLU A 58 -0.15 -23.83 6.97
CA GLU A 58 -1.18 -23.87 8.02
C GLU A 58 -2.23 -22.75 7.84
N THR A 59 -1.90 -21.73 7.05
CA THR A 59 -2.80 -20.61 6.73
C THR A 59 -3.59 -20.84 5.43
N ALA A 60 -3.37 -21.97 4.76
CA ALA A 60 -4.06 -22.32 3.53
C ALA A 60 -5.30 -23.17 3.81
N ASP A 61 -6.33 -22.96 3.01
CA ASP A 61 -7.56 -23.74 3.04
C ASP A 61 -7.36 -25.11 2.38
N GLN A 62 -8.09 -26.12 2.87
CA GLN A 62 -7.97 -27.51 2.43
C GLN A 62 -9.04 -27.82 1.38
N LEU A 63 -8.81 -27.37 0.15
CA LEU A 63 -9.76 -27.51 -0.97
C LEU A 63 -9.74 -28.88 -1.68
N GLY A 64 -9.01 -29.86 -1.14
CA GLY A 64 -8.91 -31.21 -1.71
C GLY A 64 -8.01 -31.33 -2.95
N ASP A 65 -7.26 -30.29 -3.28
CA ASP A 65 -6.21 -30.31 -4.31
C ASP A 65 -4.83 -30.14 -3.65
N ASP A 66 -4.02 -31.20 -3.66
CA ASP A 66 -2.69 -31.22 -3.05
C ASP A 66 -1.67 -30.27 -3.72
N ARG A 67 -2.02 -29.71 -4.89
CA ARG A 67 -1.16 -28.79 -5.64
C ARG A 67 -1.38 -27.33 -5.29
N LEU A 68 -2.54 -26.99 -4.71
CA LEU A 68 -2.95 -25.62 -4.41
C LEU A 68 -3.14 -25.42 -2.91
N ALA A 69 -2.51 -24.38 -2.39
CA ALA A 69 -2.62 -23.94 -1.02
C ALA A 69 -3.24 -22.53 -1.02
N LEU A 70 -4.54 -22.46 -1.33
CA LEU A 70 -5.23 -21.17 -1.43
C LEU A 70 -5.46 -20.56 -0.05
N PRO A 71 -5.39 -19.23 0.08
CA PRO A 71 -5.83 -18.55 1.29
C PRO A 71 -7.29 -18.82 1.65
N ASP A 72 -7.59 -18.85 2.96
CA ASP A 72 -8.95 -18.92 3.53
C ASP A 72 -9.81 -17.66 3.27
N HIS A 73 -9.22 -16.58 2.77
CA HIS A 73 -9.90 -15.37 2.34
C HIS A 73 -9.21 -14.73 1.14
N VAL A 74 -9.96 -13.91 0.41
CA VAL A 74 -9.46 -13.23 -0.80
C VAL A 74 -8.36 -12.21 -0.41
N PRO A 75 -7.10 -12.40 -0.87
CA PRO A 75 -5.96 -11.63 -0.38
C PRO A 75 -5.85 -10.29 -1.11
N LEU A 76 -6.72 -9.33 -0.80
CA LEU A 76 -6.77 -8.02 -1.45
C LEU A 76 -6.43 -6.87 -0.50
N ALA A 77 -5.79 -5.84 -1.07
CA ALA A 77 -5.51 -4.58 -0.40
C ALA A 77 -5.65 -3.40 -1.37
N ILE A 78 -6.17 -2.29 -0.87
CA ILE A 78 -6.30 -1.04 -1.62
C ILE A 78 -5.35 -0.01 -1.01
N ARG A 79 -4.54 0.63 -1.84
CA ARG A 79 -3.67 1.75 -1.44
C ARG A 79 -4.02 2.99 -2.25
N ALA A 80 -4.59 3.99 -1.58
CA ALA A 80 -4.74 5.33 -2.11
C ALA A 80 -3.49 6.16 -1.78
N GLN A 81 -2.97 6.90 -2.76
CA GLN A 81 -1.85 7.84 -2.57
C GLN A 81 -2.32 9.25 -2.85
N ALA A 82 -2.51 10.03 -1.79
CA ALA A 82 -2.76 11.47 -1.88
C ALA A 82 -1.45 12.24 -1.77
N TYR A 83 -1.28 13.24 -2.63
CA TYR A 83 -0.24 14.24 -2.48
C TYR A 83 -0.87 15.60 -2.70
N VAL A 84 -0.29 16.62 -2.08
CA VAL A 84 -0.64 18.02 -2.32
C VAL A 84 0.59 18.67 -2.93
N GLN A 85 0.47 19.19 -4.14
CA GLN A 85 1.54 19.91 -4.81
C GLN A 85 1.04 21.29 -5.21
N ALA A 86 1.67 22.35 -4.68
CA ALA A 86 1.49 23.70 -5.18
C ALA A 86 2.37 23.91 -6.43
N ARG A 87 1.75 24.23 -7.55
CA ARG A 87 2.45 24.55 -8.82
C ARG A 87 1.73 25.66 -9.56
N GLN A 88 2.46 26.37 -10.42
CA GLN A 88 1.85 27.25 -11.42
C GLN A 88 1.28 26.37 -12.53
N GLY A 89 -0.05 26.26 -12.60
CA GLY A 89 -0.77 25.48 -13.59
C GLY A 89 -1.17 26.33 -14.79
N LYS A 90 -1.02 25.80 -16.01
CA LYS A 90 -1.62 26.38 -17.23
C LYS A 90 -2.70 25.42 -17.71
N ALA A 91 -3.94 25.85 -17.73
CA ALA A 91 -5.08 25.14 -18.31
C ALA A 91 -5.40 25.72 -19.69
N ILE A 92 -5.80 24.87 -20.62
CA ILE A 92 -6.27 25.28 -21.96
C ILE A 92 -7.75 24.92 -22.01
N ASP A 93 -8.59 25.88 -22.39
CA ASP A 93 -9.97 25.61 -22.74
C ASP A 93 -9.99 24.75 -24.03
N PRO A 94 -10.53 23.52 -23.98
CA PRO A 94 -10.51 22.61 -25.12
C PRO A 94 -11.43 23.04 -26.28
N VAL A 95 -12.35 23.99 -26.07
CA VAL A 95 -13.27 24.51 -27.09
C VAL A 95 -12.75 25.80 -27.70
N SER A 96 -12.27 26.74 -26.87
CA SER A 96 -11.80 28.06 -27.35
C SER A 96 -10.29 28.16 -27.57
N GLY A 97 -9.51 27.21 -27.06
CA GLY A 97 -8.04 27.24 -27.09
C GLY A 97 -7.41 28.29 -26.16
N ALA A 98 -8.22 29.02 -25.40
CA ALA A 98 -7.75 30.06 -24.49
C ALA A 98 -6.92 29.46 -23.34
N ARG A 99 -5.76 30.06 -23.06
CA ARG A 99 -4.87 29.66 -21.96
C ARG A 99 -5.24 30.42 -20.70
N GLN A 100 -5.56 29.70 -19.64
CA GLN A 100 -5.77 30.24 -18.31
C GLN A 100 -4.64 29.75 -17.39
N SER A 101 -4.02 30.65 -16.65
CA SER A 101 -2.97 30.29 -15.68
C SER A 101 -3.45 30.48 -14.26
N ALA A 102 -3.31 29.45 -13.43
CA ALA A 102 -3.52 29.54 -11.99
C ALA A 102 -2.15 29.66 -11.29
N THR A 103 -2.03 30.63 -10.39
CA THR A 103 -0.84 30.85 -9.53
C THR A 103 -0.65 29.72 -8.51
N THR A 104 -1.74 29.07 -8.10
CA THR A 104 -1.75 27.92 -7.19
C THR A 104 -2.78 26.90 -7.68
N ASP A 105 -2.31 25.68 -7.94
CA ASP A 105 -3.15 24.51 -8.25
C ASP A 105 -2.98 23.45 -7.15
N PHE A 106 -4.01 22.65 -6.88
CA PHE A 106 -4.04 21.56 -5.90
C PHE A 106 -4.41 20.25 -6.61
N GLN A 107 -3.46 19.32 -6.70
CA GLN A 107 -3.74 17.98 -7.20
C GLN A 107 -4.23 17.06 -6.07
N SER A 108 -5.25 16.25 -6.33
CA SER A 108 -5.79 15.23 -5.41
C SER A 108 -5.27 13.83 -5.82
N PRO A 109 -5.46 12.75 -5.04
CA PRO A 109 -4.74 11.49 -5.21
C PRO A 109 -4.75 10.96 -6.64
N TYR A 110 -3.59 10.93 -7.29
CA TYR A 110 -3.46 10.47 -8.68
C TYR A 110 -3.53 8.95 -8.79
N LEU A 111 -3.31 8.20 -7.69
CA LEU A 111 -3.03 6.78 -7.77
C LEU A 111 -3.77 5.95 -6.71
N LEU A 112 -4.69 5.12 -7.20
CA LEU A 112 -5.29 4.01 -6.47
C LEU A 112 -4.61 2.72 -6.93
N LYS A 113 -4.05 1.95 -6.00
CA LYS A 113 -3.47 0.62 -6.29
C LYS A 113 -4.34 -0.45 -5.66
N LEU A 114 -4.75 -1.42 -6.46
CA LEU A 114 -5.23 -2.71 -5.97
C LEU A 114 -4.03 -3.65 -5.90
N LEU A 115 -3.83 -4.28 -4.75
CA LEU A 115 -2.71 -5.17 -4.47
C LEU A 115 -3.28 -6.52 -4.07
N SER A 116 -2.69 -7.59 -4.59
CA SER A 116 -3.00 -8.96 -4.19
C SER A 116 -1.73 -9.77 -4.09
N SER A 117 -1.63 -10.63 -3.07
CA SER A 117 -0.47 -11.52 -2.92
C SER A 117 -0.77 -12.66 -1.93
N ALA A 118 -0.48 -13.88 -2.35
CA ALA A 118 -0.46 -15.05 -1.49
C ALA A 118 0.40 -16.15 -2.13
N PRO A 119 1.09 -16.98 -1.34
CA PRO A 119 1.66 -18.23 -1.86
C PRO A 119 0.51 -19.14 -2.34
N LEU A 120 0.70 -19.77 -3.49
CA LEU A 120 -0.32 -20.63 -4.11
C LEU A 120 0.05 -22.11 -4.08
N SER A 121 1.34 -22.43 -3.94
CA SER A 121 1.85 -23.80 -3.94
C SER A 121 3.25 -23.87 -3.33
N LYS A 122 3.65 -25.06 -2.88
CA LYS A 122 5.04 -25.33 -2.50
C LYS A 122 6.02 -25.24 -3.69
N ASP A 123 5.52 -25.48 -4.91
CA ASP A 123 6.33 -25.60 -6.13
C ASP A 123 6.43 -24.29 -6.92
N ILE A 124 5.81 -23.20 -6.45
CA ILE A 124 5.83 -21.88 -7.08
C ILE A 124 6.49 -20.90 -6.10
N THR A 125 7.61 -20.31 -6.51
CA THR A 125 8.35 -19.28 -5.76
C THR A 125 8.10 -17.91 -6.35
#